data_AF-A0A853K9V2-F1
#
_entry.id   AF-A0A853K9V2-F1
#
_cell.length_a   1.000
_cell.length_b   1.000
_cell.length_c   1.000
_cell.angle_alpha   90.00
_cell.angle_beta   90.00
_cell.angle_gamma   90.00
#
_symmetry.space_group_name_H-M   'P 1'
#
loop_
_entity.id
_entity.type
_entity.pdbx_description
1 polymer ?
#
loop_
_entity_poly.entity_id
_entity_poly.type
_entity_poly.pdbx_seq_one_letter_code
_entity_poly.pdbx_strand_id
1 'polypeptide(L)'
;MWYGNGGIGFGSMMGAMGIMGFVMILFFGILIFAVVFGVRMFTRTERGYSGGNSSHDSGRALHIVKERYAKGEISRDEYDRLRDELKD
;
A
#
# COMPACT_ATOMS: atom_id res chain seq x y z
N MET A 1 -7.46 57.05 -31.16
CA MET A 1 -7.88 55.79 -31.81
C MET A 1 -8.31 54.84 -30.71
N TRP A 2 -9.32 54.03 -31.00
CA TRP A 2 -10.30 53.46 -30.08
C TRP A 2 -9.76 52.63 -28.91
N TYR A 3 -10.56 52.67 -27.84
CA TYR A 3 -10.47 51.95 -26.58
C TYR A 3 -10.38 50.43 -26.73
N GLY A 4 -9.69 49.84 -25.75
CA GLY A 4 -10.19 48.62 -25.09
C GLY A 4 -9.63 47.32 -25.62
N ASN A 5 -8.53 46.88 -24.99
CA ASN A 5 -8.25 45.46 -24.80
C ASN A 5 -9.32 44.85 -23.88
N GLY A 6 -10.57 44.83 -24.34
CA GLY A 6 -11.75 44.36 -23.63
C GLY A 6 -12.13 42.97 -24.12
N GLY A 7 -11.29 41.98 -23.80
CA GLY A 7 -11.49 40.61 -24.26
C GLY A 7 -10.90 39.53 -23.35
N ILE A 8 -10.61 39.85 -22.08
CA ILE A 8 -10.36 38.84 -21.03
C ILE A 8 -11.62 38.77 -20.15
N GLY A 9 -12.77 38.66 -20.81
CA GLY A 9 -14.09 38.72 -20.18
C GLY A 9 -14.69 37.32 -20.08
N PHE A 10 -14.99 36.90 -18.85
CA PHE A 10 -15.86 35.78 -18.48
C PHE A 10 -15.41 34.33 -18.74
N GLY A 11 -14.74 34.00 -19.85
CA GLY A 11 -14.30 32.62 -20.12
C GLY A 11 -13.08 32.17 -19.30
N SER A 12 -12.10 33.07 -19.15
CA SER A 12 -10.84 32.83 -18.46
C SER A 12 -10.97 32.73 -16.94
N MET A 13 -12.00 33.36 -16.35
CA MET A 13 -12.23 33.33 -14.90
C MET A 13 -12.92 32.04 -14.46
N MET A 14 -13.83 31.51 -15.29
CA MET A 14 -14.49 30.22 -15.06
C MET A 14 -13.55 29.04 -15.35
N GLY A 15 -12.66 29.18 -16.34
CA GLY A 15 -11.56 28.25 -16.58
C GLY A 15 -10.49 28.26 -15.48
N ALA A 16 -10.11 29.43 -14.96
CA ALA A 16 -9.15 29.54 -13.85
C ALA A 16 -9.67 28.92 -12.55
N MET A 17 -10.97 29.08 -12.24
CA MET A 17 -11.62 28.40 -11.11
C MET A 17 -11.63 26.87 -11.26
N GLY A 18 -11.92 26.37 -12.47
CA GLY A 18 -11.89 24.93 -12.77
C GLY A 18 -10.48 24.34 -12.69
N ILE A 19 -9.48 25.06 -13.21
CA ILE A 19 -8.07 24.64 -13.14
C ILE A 19 -7.58 24.63 -11.69
N MET A 20 -7.92 25.64 -10.88
CA MET A 20 -7.60 25.66 -9.46
C MET A 20 -8.20 24.47 -8.70
N GLY A 21 -9.47 24.14 -8.94
CA GLY A 21 -10.11 22.97 -8.33
C GLY A 21 -9.47 21.65 -8.78
N PHE A 22 -9.14 21.53 -10.07
CA PHE A 22 -8.47 20.35 -10.60
C PHE A 22 -7.07 20.17 -9.99
N VAL A 23 -6.28 21.23 -9.89
CA VAL A 23 -4.94 21.20 -9.27
C VAL A 23 -5.03 20.80 -7.80
N MET A 24 -6.05 21.28 -7.07
CA MET A 24 -6.27 20.88 -5.69
C MET A 24 -6.58 19.38 -5.58
N ILE A 25 -7.51 18.86 -6.37
CA ILE A 25 -7.84 17.42 -6.37
C ILE A 25 -6.62 16.58 -6.74
N LEU A 26 -5.85 17.03 -7.73
CA LEU A 26 -4.64 16.35 -8.20
C LEU A 26 -3.57 16.35 -7.12
N PHE A 27 -3.40 17.46 -6.39
CA PHE A 27 -2.51 17.55 -5.23
C PHE A 27 -2.89 16.55 -4.13
N PHE A 28 -4.17 16.48 -3.74
CA PHE A 28 -4.64 15.49 -2.77
C PHE A 28 -4.53 14.05 -3.29
N GLY A 29 -4.79 13.82 -4.58
CA GLY A 29 -4.63 12.52 -5.22
C GLY A 29 -3.18 12.04 -5.19
N ILE A 30 -2.23 12.91 -5.53
CA ILE A 30 -0.80 12.62 -5.43
C ILE A 30 -0.39 12.39 -3.99
N LEU A 31 -0.87 13.20 -3.04
CA LEU A 31 -0.55 13.05 -1.62
C LEU A 31 -1.02 11.69 -1.08
N ILE A 32 -2.26 11.29 -1.38
CA ILE A 32 -2.79 9.97 -1.03
C ILE A 32 -1.98 8.87 -1.72
N PHE A 33 -1.68 9.02 -3.01
CA PHE A 33 -0.88 8.05 -3.76
C PHE A 33 0.52 7.89 -3.15
N ALA A 34 1.18 8.99 -2.77
CA ALA A 34 2.51 8.98 -2.15
C ALA A 34 2.47 8.30 -0.76
N VAL A 35 1.45 8.56 0.04
CA VAL A 35 1.25 7.88 1.33
C VAL A 35 1.02 6.38 1.13
N VAL A 36 0.11 6.00 0.24
CA VAL A 36 -0.19 4.58 -0.06
C VAL A 36 1.03 3.89 -0.65
N PHE A 37 1.75 4.52 -1.57
CA PHE A 37 2.96 3.97 -2.18
C PHE A 37 4.09 3.85 -1.17
N GLY A 38 4.29 4.87 -0.33
CA GLY A 38 5.24 4.84 0.78
C GLY A 38 4.94 3.69 1.74
N VAL A 39 3.71 3.63 2.27
CA VAL A 39 3.28 2.54 3.16
C VAL A 39 3.40 1.18 2.46
N ARG A 40 3.02 1.06 1.18
CA ARG A 40 3.16 -0.18 0.40
C ARG A 40 4.63 -0.57 0.18
N MET A 41 5.53 0.39 0.06
CA MET A 41 6.97 0.13 -0.14
C MET A 41 7.67 -0.23 1.18
N PHE A 42 7.31 0.43 2.28
CA PHE A 42 7.78 0.07 3.62
C PHE A 42 7.19 -1.26 4.10
N THR A 43 5.90 -1.52 3.88
CA THR A 43 5.30 -2.84 4.17
C THR A 43 5.77 -3.93 3.21
N ARG A 44 6.28 -3.63 2.01
CA ARG A 44 6.99 -4.60 1.15
C ARG A 44 8.43 -4.86 1.58
N THR A 45 9.03 -3.97 2.36
CA THR A 45 10.40 -4.14 2.86
C THR A 45 10.42 -4.96 4.16
N GLU A 46 9.38 -4.89 4.99
CA GLU A 46 9.23 -5.79 6.15
C GLU A 46 8.34 -7.01 5.89
N ARG A 47 7.41 -6.92 4.93
CA ARG A 47 6.84 -8.10 4.29
C ARG A 47 7.52 -8.21 2.94
N GLY A 48 8.65 -8.89 2.96
CA GLY A 48 8.72 -10.00 2.04
C GLY A 48 7.36 -10.69 2.07
N TYR A 49 6.63 -10.50 0.96
CA TYR A 49 6.02 -11.62 0.24
C TYR A 49 4.57 -11.83 0.80
N SER A 50 3.66 -12.44 0.02
CA SER A 50 2.17 -12.37 0.15
C SER A 50 1.46 -11.23 -0.59
N GLY A 51 1.97 -10.85 -1.75
CA GLY A 51 1.10 -10.53 -2.87
C GLY A 51 1.03 -11.76 -3.76
N GLY A 52 0.13 -12.69 -3.47
CA GLY A 52 -0.12 -13.87 -4.30
C GLY A 52 -0.03 -15.20 -3.54
N ASN A 53 -1.08 -15.99 -3.70
CA ASN A 53 -1.02 -17.45 -3.87
C ASN A 53 -0.35 -18.24 -2.74
N SER A 54 -1.15 -18.73 -1.78
CA SER A 54 -0.97 -19.93 -0.92
C SER A 54 0.36 -20.22 -0.17
N SER A 55 1.52 -19.73 -0.59
CA SER A 55 2.84 -20.06 -0.05
C SER A 55 3.26 -19.19 1.14
N HIS A 56 2.57 -18.07 1.37
CA HIS A 56 2.92 -17.14 2.44
C HIS A 56 2.34 -17.48 3.80
N ASP A 57 1.28 -18.27 3.81
CA ASP A 57 0.67 -18.75 5.04
C ASP A 57 1.56 -19.81 5.69
N SER A 58 2.11 -20.74 4.90
CA SER A 58 3.07 -21.76 5.37
C SER A 58 4.29 -21.15 6.04
N GLY A 59 4.86 -20.06 5.50
CA GLY A 59 6.00 -19.38 6.11
C GLY A 59 5.68 -18.72 7.45
N ARG A 60 4.47 -18.16 7.60
CA ARG A 60 4.01 -17.56 8.86
C ARG A 60 3.62 -18.65 9.87
N ALA A 61 2.98 -19.73 9.43
CA ALA A 61 2.64 -20.89 10.24
C ALA A 61 3.89 -21.57 10.81
N LEU A 62 4.92 -21.78 9.99
CA LEU A 62 6.22 -22.32 10.44
C LEU A 62 6.88 -21.42 11.50
N HIS A 63 6.77 -20.10 11.37
CA HIS A 63 7.32 -19.16 12.33
C HIS A 63 6.60 -19.23 13.68
N ILE A 64 5.27 -19.34 13.67
CA ILE A 64 4.44 -19.51 14.88
C ILE A 64 4.74 -20.84 15.58
N VAL A 65 4.88 -21.93 14.81
CA VAL A 65 5.20 -23.27 15.33
C VAL A 65 6.59 -23.29 15.98
N LYS A 66 7.59 -22.64 15.36
CA LYS A 66 8.94 -22.52 15.91
C LYS A 66 8.97 -21.70 17.21
N GLU A 67 8.20 -20.61 17.28
CA GLU A 67 8.11 -19.79 18.49
C GLU A 67 7.52 -20.58 19.67
N ARG A 68 6.46 -21.36 19.45
CA ARG A 68 5.83 -22.18 20.48
C ARG A 68 6.69 -23.37 20.92
N TYR A 69 7.45 -23.96 20.02
CA TYR A 69 8.47 -24.95 20.37
C TYR A 69 9.56 -24.34 21.27
N ALA A 70 10.04 -23.13 20.96
CA ALA A 70 11.02 -22.43 21.78
C ALA A 70 10.48 -22.03 23.16
N LYS A 71 9.17 -21.75 23.26
CA LYS A 71 8.47 -21.54 24.53
C LYS A 71 8.23 -22.84 25.31
N GLY A 72 8.47 -24.01 24.70
CA GLY A 72 8.21 -25.33 25.30
C GLY A 72 6.72 -25.68 25.39
N GLU A 73 5.84 -24.94 24.71
CA GLU A 73 4.40 -25.19 24.68
C GLU A 73 4.02 -26.39 23.80
N ILE A 74 4.91 -26.77 22.88
CA ILE A 74 4.72 -27.85 21.91
C ILE A 74 5.88 -28.85 22.06
N SER A 75 5.57 -30.15 22.04
CA SER A 75 6.59 -31.19 22.11
C SER A 75 7.36 -31.31 20.78
N ARG A 76 8.53 -31.95 20.81
CA ARG A 76 9.33 -32.18 19.59
C ARG A 76 8.57 -32.97 18.53
N ASP A 77 7.78 -33.97 18.95
CA ASP A 77 7.02 -34.82 18.04
C ASP A 77 5.92 -34.06 17.31
N GLU A 78 5.30 -33.09 17.99
CA GLU A 78 4.26 -32.22 17.43
C GLU A 78 4.87 -31.14 16.53
N TYR A 79 6.06 -30.63 16.86
CA TYR A 79 6.83 -29.73 15.98
C TYR A 79 7.19 -30.40 14.65
N ASP A 80 7.68 -31.64 14.67
CA ASP A 80 8.12 -32.33 13.45
C ASP A 80 6.93 -32.65 12.53
N ARG A 81 5.78 -33.06 13.07
CA ARG A 81 4.55 -33.28 12.29
C ARG A 81 4.07 -32.02 11.58
N LEU A 82 4.00 -30.91 12.31
CA LEU A 82 3.56 -29.62 11.75
C LEU A 82 4.56 -29.07 10.73
N ARG A 83 5.86 -29.29 10.95
CA ARG A 83 6.91 -28.88 10.01
C ARG A 83 6.82 -29.64 8.69
N ASP A 84 6.50 -30.92 8.73
CA ASP A 84 6.38 -31.73 7.52
C ASP A 84 5.07 -31.43 6.78
N GLU A 85 3.96 -31.24 7.50
CA GLU A 85 2.66 -30.84 6.93
C GLU A 85 2.68 -29.43 6.31
N LEU A 86 3.50 -28.52 6.83
CA LEU A 86 3.66 -27.16 6.27
C LEU A 86 4.68 -27.07 5.13
N LYS A 87 5.42 -28.14 4.86
CA LYS A 87 6.40 -28.22 3.77
C LYS A 87 5.83 -28.82 2.48
N ASP A 88 4.84 -29.69 2.59
CA ASP A 88 4.07 -30.25 1.47
C ASP A 88 2.91 -29.33 1.04
#